data_AF-X1P681-F1
#
_entry.id   AF-X1P681-F1
#
_cell.length_a   1.000
_cell.length_b   1.000
_cell.length_c   1.000
_cell.angle_alpha   90.00
_cell.angle_beta   90.00
_cell.angle_gamma   90.00
#
_symmetry.space_group_name_H-M   'P 1'
#
loop_
_entity.id
_entity.type
_entity.pdbx_description
1 polymer ?
#
loop_
_entity_poly.entity_id
_entity_poly.type
_entity_poly.pdbx_seq_one_letter_code
_entity_poly.pdbx_strand_id
1 'polypeptide(L)'
;EDKKEDKSTEKTTEKKVFRCKHCGDGFPTVPELAQHSKVCDAAIEARAKEPKKKVKKKEKEPEGEKPVSIQKKEDERPSVFRKPKTPSEILEGVCEEHQLNTKFIDLVVKRSERVGGIHPVDFRRMLAELDSGIGKAKAEADYIADDYYYALQQSQKNAEDAGYRMTYPLDMYRGETREEYGRHPFSESRRDEPPYERDRYYPPSERG
;
A
#
# COMPACT_ATOMS: atom_id res chain seq x y z
N GLU A 1 -66.55 3.27 18.74
CA GLU A 1 -66.16 3.96 17.50
C GLU A 1 -64.76 3.47 17.14
N ASP A 2 -64.72 2.41 16.34
CA ASP A 2 -63.51 1.65 16.01
C ASP A 2 -62.99 2.09 14.64
N LYS A 3 -61.84 2.76 14.60
CA LYS A 3 -61.10 3.06 13.37
C LYS A 3 -60.14 1.90 13.07
N LYS A 4 -60.47 1.09 12.06
CA LYS A 4 -59.54 0.17 11.41
C LYS A 4 -58.73 0.95 10.38
N GLU A 5 -57.41 0.95 10.54
CA GLU A 5 -56.46 1.43 9.54
C GLU A 5 -56.06 0.26 8.63
N ASP A 6 -56.32 0.42 7.33
CA ASP A 6 -55.90 -0.49 6.27
C ASP A 6 -54.40 -0.35 5.99
N LYS A 7 -53.65 -1.41 6.32
CA LYS A 7 -52.21 -1.53 6.07
C LYS A 7 -51.97 -2.16 4.70
N SER A 8 -51.77 -1.31 3.69
CA SER A 8 -51.36 -1.71 2.35
C SER A 8 -49.94 -2.28 2.34
N THR A 9 -49.79 -3.52 1.90
CA THR A 9 -48.50 -4.19 1.68
C THR A 9 -48.05 -3.99 0.23
N GLU A 10 -47.13 -3.04 -0.01
CA GLU A 10 -46.36 -2.98 -1.27
C GLU A 10 -45.32 -4.11 -1.28
N LYS A 11 -45.56 -5.15 -2.08
CA LYS A 11 -44.56 -6.15 -2.46
C LYS A 11 -43.72 -5.60 -3.60
N THR A 12 -42.54 -5.05 -3.29
CA THR A 12 -41.47 -4.85 -4.26
C THR A 12 -41.00 -6.21 -4.76
N THR A 13 -41.44 -6.60 -5.96
CA THR A 13 -40.93 -7.78 -6.65
C THR A 13 -39.58 -7.44 -7.26
N GLU A 14 -38.50 -7.93 -6.64
CA GLU A 14 -37.16 -7.92 -7.21
C GLU A 14 -37.19 -8.71 -8.52
N LYS A 15 -37.29 -8.00 -9.65
CA LYS A 15 -37.30 -8.61 -10.98
C LYS A 15 -35.92 -9.20 -11.24
N LYS A 16 -35.84 -10.54 -11.25
CA LYS A 16 -34.63 -11.27 -11.65
C LYS A 16 -34.26 -10.90 -13.09
N VAL A 17 -33.09 -10.28 -13.27
CA VAL A 17 -32.52 -9.92 -14.57
C VAL A 17 -31.76 -11.11 -15.13
N PHE A 18 -31.99 -11.46 -16.40
CA PHE A 18 -31.29 -12.55 -17.08
C PHE A 18 -30.08 -11.99 -17.83
N ARG A 19 -28.90 -12.61 -17.67
CA ARG A 19 -27.66 -12.10 -18.29
C ARG A 19 -27.18 -12.95 -19.46
N CYS A 20 -26.71 -12.31 -20.51
CA CYS A 20 -26.07 -12.99 -21.64
C CYS A 20 -24.69 -13.52 -21.27
N LYS A 21 -24.39 -14.78 -21.65
CA LYS A 21 -23.10 -15.43 -21.36
C LYS A 21 -21.92 -14.83 -22.13
N HIS A 22 -22.20 -14.17 -23.25
CA HIS A 22 -21.18 -13.72 -24.20
C HIS A 22 -20.81 -12.24 -24.04
N CYS A 23 -21.78 -11.36 -23.80
CA CYS A 23 -21.53 -9.92 -23.60
C CYS A 23 -21.76 -9.44 -22.16
N GLY A 24 -22.45 -10.21 -21.33
CA GLY A 24 -22.79 -9.82 -19.96
C GLY A 24 -24.02 -8.90 -19.82
N ASP A 25 -24.67 -8.51 -20.93
CA ASP A 25 -25.85 -7.64 -20.91
C ASP A 25 -27.02 -8.27 -20.15
N GLY A 26 -27.75 -7.45 -19.38
CA GLY A 26 -28.89 -7.85 -18.56
C GLY A 26 -30.23 -7.52 -19.21
N PHE A 27 -31.12 -8.50 -19.28
CA PHE A 27 -32.44 -8.39 -19.88
C PHE A 27 -33.54 -8.67 -18.85
N PRO A 28 -34.64 -7.90 -18.86
CA PRO A 28 -35.74 -8.08 -17.92
C PRO A 28 -36.60 -9.31 -18.25
N THR A 29 -36.55 -9.82 -19.48
CA THR A 29 -37.32 -11.00 -19.91
C THR A 29 -36.45 -12.04 -20.65
N VAL A 30 -36.82 -13.32 -20.53
CA VAL A 30 -36.20 -14.45 -21.24
C VAL A 30 -36.27 -14.33 -22.78
N PRO A 31 -37.39 -13.93 -23.42
CA PRO A 31 -37.45 -13.80 -24.88
C PRO A 31 -36.51 -12.73 -25.44
N GLU A 32 -36.30 -11.62 -24.74
CA GLU A 32 -35.33 -10.59 -25.15
C GLU A 32 -33.89 -11.12 -25.07
N LEU A 33 -33.55 -11.88 -24.02
CA LEU A 33 -32.26 -12.55 -23.93
C LEU A 33 -32.06 -13.55 -25.08
N ALA A 34 -33.09 -14.33 -25.44
CA ALA A 34 -33.00 -15.32 -26.51
C ALA A 34 -32.90 -14.70 -27.92
N GLN A 35 -33.50 -13.52 -28.14
CA GLN A 35 -33.30 -12.75 -29.37
C GLN A 35 -31.89 -12.17 -29.42
N HIS A 36 -31.42 -11.63 -28.29
CA HIS A 36 -30.07 -11.07 -28.20
C HIS A 36 -28.97 -12.12 -28.38
N SER A 37 -29.11 -13.32 -27.79
CA SER A 37 -28.08 -14.36 -27.88
C SER A 37 -27.78 -14.75 -29.32
N LYS A 38 -28.80 -14.82 -30.18
CA LYS A 38 -28.65 -15.12 -31.61
C LYS A 38 -27.81 -14.08 -32.35
N VAL A 39 -27.98 -12.80 -32.01
CA VAL A 39 -27.20 -11.69 -32.60
C VAL A 39 -25.78 -11.68 -32.02
N CYS A 40 -25.64 -11.99 -30.72
CA CYS A 40 -24.36 -12.05 -30.04
C CYS A 40 -23.47 -13.17 -30.59
N ASP A 41 -24.03 -14.37 -30.79
CA ASP A 41 -23.32 -15.52 -31.33
C ASP A 41 -22.80 -15.25 -32.75
N ALA A 42 -23.64 -14.65 -33.61
CA ALA A 42 -23.25 -14.26 -34.97
C ALA A 42 -22.10 -13.21 -34.98
N ALA A 43 -22.12 -12.25 -34.05
CA ALA A 43 -21.05 -11.26 -33.92
C ALA A 43 -19.73 -11.87 -33.44
N ILE A 44 -19.76 -12.89 -32.58
CA ILE A 44 -18.58 -13.60 -32.12
C ILE A 44 -17.97 -14.45 -33.25
N GLU A 45 -18.80 -15.18 -33.99
CA GLU A 45 -18.34 -15.97 -35.13
C GLU A 45 -17.73 -15.11 -36.24
N ALA A 46 -18.29 -13.92 -36.49
CA ALA A 46 -17.72 -12.95 -37.42
C ALA A 46 -16.32 -12.48 -36.99
N ARG A 47 -16.12 -12.20 -35.69
CA ARG A 47 -14.80 -11.83 -35.13
C ARG A 47 -13.80 -12.98 -35.14
N ALA A 48 -14.25 -14.23 -35.04
CA ALA A 48 -13.39 -15.39 -35.08
C ALA A 48 -12.84 -15.70 -36.48
N LYS A 49 -13.57 -15.30 -37.54
CA LYS A 49 -13.19 -15.56 -38.94
C LYS A 49 -12.39 -14.45 -39.61
N GLU A 50 -12.21 -13.29 -38.98
CA GLU A 50 -11.32 -12.28 -39.54
C GLU A 50 -9.85 -12.75 -39.38
N PRO A 51 -9.14 -13.05 -40.49
CA PRO A 51 -7.74 -13.40 -40.42
C PRO A 51 -7.01 -12.22 -39.80
N LYS A 52 -6.20 -12.49 -38.76
CA LYS A 52 -5.31 -11.52 -38.11
C LYS A 52 -4.44 -10.84 -39.17
N LYS A 53 -4.97 -9.80 -39.80
CA LYS A 53 -4.25 -8.96 -40.74
C LYS A 53 -3.19 -8.32 -39.87
N LYS A 54 -1.93 -8.72 -40.09
CA LYS A 54 -0.75 -8.17 -39.43
C LYS A 54 -0.84 -6.65 -39.57
N VAL A 55 -1.36 -6.00 -38.53
CA VAL A 55 -1.34 -4.54 -38.41
C VAL A 55 0.14 -4.23 -38.27
N LYS A 56 0.75 -3.82 -39.38
CA LYS A 56 1.97 -3.02 -39.35
C LYS A 56 1.69 -1.92 -38.35
N LYS A 57 2.46 -1.96 -37.26
CA LYS A 57 2.60 -0.94 -36.22
C LYS A 57 2.81 0.41 -36.92
N LYS A 58 1.71 1.07 -37.26
CA LYS A 58 1.68 2.48 -37.63
C LYS A 58 1.55 3.18 -36.29
N GLU A 59 2.63 3.83 -35.90
CA GLU A 59 2.66 4.82 -34.83
C GLU A 59 1.42 5.69 -34.96
N LYS A 60 0.52 5.52 -34.02
CA LYS A 60 -0.56 6.46 -33.75
C LYS A 60 -0.49 6.65 -32.25
N GLU A 61 0.19 7.72 -31.88
CA GLU A 61 0.16 8.31 -30.55
C GLU A 61 -1.30 8.40 -30.10
N PRO A 62 -1.66 7.83 -28.94
CA PRO A 62 -2.64 8.49 -28.11
C PRO A 62 -1.91 9.64 -27.40
N GLU A 63 -2.25 10.87 -27.79
CA GLU A 63 -2.20 12.04 -26.91
C GLU A 63 -3.03 11.71 -25.66
N GLY A 64 -2.37 11.07 -24.72
CA GLY A 64 -2.80 10.89 -23.36
C GLY A 64 -1.53 11.09 -22.57
N GLU A 65 -1.32 12.33 -22.14
CA GLU A 65 -0.24 12.80 -21.29
C GLU A 65 -0.01 11.82 -20.15
N LYS A 66 0.83 10.81 -20.37
CA LYS A 66 1.56 10.19 -19.29
C LYS A 66 2.54 11.27 -18.87
N PRO A 67 2.55 11.72 -17.60
CA PRO A 67 3.61 12.59 -17.14
C PRO A 67 4.91 11.86 -17.46
N VAL A 68 5.68 12.43 -18.36
CA VAL A 68 7.05 12.04 -18.61
C VAL A 68 7.68 12.03 -17.23
N SER A 69 8.01 10.85 -16.71
CA SER A 69 8.91 10.76 -15.58
C SER A 69 10.18 11.41 -16.08
N ILE A 70 10.35 12.68 -15.72
CA ILE A 70 11.58 13.41 -15.84
C ILE A 70 12.50 12.60 -14.92
N GLN A 71 13.15 11.60 -15.50
CA GLN A 71 14.32 10.98 -14.93
C GLN A 71 15.32 12.13 -14.85
N LYS A 72 15.24 12.85 -13.74
CA LYS A 72 16.26 13.78 -13.28
C LYS A 72 17.52 12.93 -13.12
N LYS A 73 18.23 12.72 -14.23
CA LYS A 73 19.68 12.56 -14.22
C LYS A 73 20.22 13.89 -13.75
N GLU A 74 20.04 14.15 -12.46
CA GLU A 74 20.67 15.27 -11.76
C GLU A 74 22.17 15.10 -12.01
N ASP A 75 22.71 16.15 -12.63
CA ASP A 75 24.07 16.26 -13.09
C ASP A 75 25.08 15.63 -12.13
N GLU A 76 25.97 14.78 -12.67
CA GLU A 76 27.15 14.22 -12.02
C GLU A 76 28.19 15.28 -11.61
N ARG A 77 27.78 16.52 -11.37
CA ARG A 77 28.62 17.46 -10.66
C ARG A 77 28.65 16.98 -9.21
N PRO A 78 29.83 16.74 -8.61
CA PRO A 78 29.93 16.37 -7.20
C PRO A 78 29.48 17.56 -6.35
N SER A 79 28.17 17.69 -6.16
CA SER A 79 27.60 18.53 -5.11
C SER A 79 28.12 17.97 -3.81
N VAL A 80 28.93 18.77 -3.12
CA VAL A 80 29.56 18.46 -1.84
C VAL A 80 28.52 18.04 -0.78
N PHE A 81 27.25 18.41 -0.99
CA PHE A 81 26.13 17.97 -0.18
C PHE A 81 25.07 17.32 -1.07
N ARG A 82 25.05 15.99 -1.12
CA ARG A 82 23.93 15.24 -1.68
C ARG A 82 22.84 15.19 -0.61
N LYS A 83 21.63 15.59 -0.97
CA LYS A 83 20.48 15.44 -0.07
C LYS A 83 20.25 13.95 0.17
N PRO A 84 20.04 13.50 1.42
CA PRO A 84 19.69 12.11 1.69
C PRO A 84 18.35 11.79 1.02
N LYS A 85 18.23 10.57 0.51
CA LYS A 85 17.01 10.11 -0.16
C LYS A 85 15.87 10.03 0.84
N THR A 86 14.68 10.41 0.41
CA THR A 86 13.48 10.27 1.25
C THR A 86 13.06 8.79 1.34
N PRO A 87 12.35 8.36 2.41
CA PRO A 87 11.87 6.99 2.51
C PRO A 87 10.97 6.58 1.32
N SER A 88 10.23 7.55 0.78
CA SER A 88 9.36 7.35 -0.39
C SER A 88 10.16 7.10 -1.67
N GLU A 89 11.24 7.84 -1.90
CA GLU A 89 12.15 7.61 -3.04
C GLU A 89 12.85 6.25 -2.96
N ILE A 90 13.23 5.83 -1.76
CA ILE A 90 13.85 4.52 -1.53
C ILE A 90 12.83 3.41 -1.83
N LEU A 91 11.61 3.58 -1.34
CA LEU A 91 10.51 2.64 -1.53
C LEU A 91 10.14 2.49 -3.00
N GLU A 92 10.03 3.61 -3.73
CA GLU A 92 9.80 3.62 -5.18
C GLU A 92 10.89 2.83 -5.91
N GLY A 93 12.18 3.11 -5.63
CA GLY A 93 13.30 2.40 -6.25
C GLY A 93 13.28 0.89 -6.01
N VAL A 94 12.97 0.45 -4.78
CA VAL A 94 12.85 -0.99 -4.45
C VAL A 94 11.66 -1.62 -5.18
N CYS A 95 10.52 -0.93 -5.26
CA CYS A 95 9.35 -1.44 -5.96
C CYS A 95 9.57 -1.55 -7.48
N GLU A 96 10.29 -0.60 -8.08
CA GLU A 96 10.67 -0.63 -9.49
C GLU A 96 11.65 -1.76 -9.81
N GLU A 97 12.64 -1.99 -8.95
CA GLU A 97 13.63 -3.07 -9.11
C GLU A 97 12.98 -4.45 -9.13
N HIS A 98 11.97 -4.66 -8.29
CA HIS A 98 11.18 -5.89 -8.22
C HIS A 98 10.03 -5.97 -9.22
N GLN A 99 9.93 -5.00 -10.15
CA GLN A 99 8.91 -4.96 -11.22
C GLN A 99 7.46 -5.06 -10.69
N LEU A 100 7.18 -4.42 -9.55
CA LEU A 100 5.84 -4.41 -8.97
C LEU A 100 4.85 -3.68 -9.88
N ASN A 101 3.56 -3.99 -9.69
CA ASN A 101 2.47 -3.31 -10.38
C ASN A 101 2.51 -1.79 -10.14
N THR A 102 2.55 -0.98 -11.20
CA THR A 102 2.66 0.48 -11.10
C THR A 102 1.56 1.12 -10.25
N LYS A 103 0.34 0.58 -10.28
CA LYS A 103 -0.77 1.07 -9.44
C LYS A 103 -0.52 0.82 -7.95
N PHE A 104 0.14 -0.28 -7.62
CA PHE A 104 0.54 -0.60 -6.26
C PHE A 104 1.66 0.35 -5.82
N ILE A 105 2.66 0.58 -6.66
CA ILE A 105 3.76 1.54 -6.39
C ILE A 105 3.18 2.93 -6.05
N ASP A 106 2.32 3.46 -6.92
CA ASP A 106 1.67 4.76 -6.71
C ASP A 106 0.91 4.85 -5.38
N LEU A 107 0.21 3.78 -5.00
CA LEU A 107 -0.57 3.72 -3.77
C LEU A 107 0.33 3.72 -2.54
N VAL A 108 1.37 2.89 -2.56
CA VAL A 108 2.29 2.74 -1.42
C VAL A 108 3.16 4.00 -1.26
N VAL A 109 3.66 4.58 -2.36
CA VAL A 109 4.42 5.85 -2.34
C VAL A 109 3.57 6.98 -1.75
N LYS A 110 2.33 7.16 -2.23
CA LYS A 110 1.40 8.16 -1.68
C LYS A 110 1.12 7.94 -0.19
N ARG A 111 1.04 6.68 0.25
CA ARG A 111 0.88 6.38 1.68
C ARG A 111 2.14 6.72 2.48
N SER A 112 3.32 6.39 1.95
CA SER A 112 4.62 6.74 2.55
C SER A 112 4.76 8.24 2.72
N GLU A 113 4.44 9.03 1.71
CA GLU A 113 4.51 10.51 1.79
C GLU A 113 3.60 11.08 2.88
N ARG A 114 2.40 10.53 3.06
CA ARG A 114 1.46 10.98 4.09
C ARG A 114 1.90 10.62 5.50
N VAL A 115 2.51 9.44 5.67
CA VAL A 115 2.90 8.91 6.98
C VAL A 115 4.33 9.29 7.37
N GLY A 116 5.14 9.76 6.42
CA GLY A 116 6.58 10.02 6.61
C GLY A 116 7.45 8.77 6.45
N GLY A 117 6.97 7.77 5.72
CA GLY A 117 7.60 6.47 5.59
C GLY A 117 6.70 5.34 6.05
N ILE A 118 7.03 4.13 5.61
CA ILE A 118 6.29 2.91 5.95
C ILE A 118 7.25 1.99 6.69
N HIS A 119 6.79 1.36 7.76
CA HIS A 119 7.59 0.35 8.44
C HIS A 119 7.69 -0.93 7.59
N PRO A 120 8.84 -1.62 7.52
CA PRO A 120 9.00 -2.83 6.69
C PRO A 120 7.93 -3.91 6.95
N VAL A 121 7.48 -4.05 8.20
CA VAL A 121 6.39 -4.98 8.57
C VAL A 121 5.06 -4.59 7.93
N ASP A 122 4.73 -3.29 7.88
CA ASP A 122 3.53 -2.81 7.20
C ASP A 122 3.64 -2.96 5.69
N PHE A 123 4.83 -2.72 5.14
CA PHE A 123 5.09 -2.91 3.71
C PHE A 123 4.91 -4.37 3.30
N ARG A 124 5.46 -5.31 4.08
CA ARG A 124 5.24 -6.76 3.94
C ARG A 124 3.76 -7.13 3.96
N ARG A 125 2.99 -6.54 4.88
CA ARG A 125 1.55 -6.75 4.96
C ARG A 125 0.83 -6.22 3.72
N MET A 126 1.20 -5.03 3.23
CA MET A 126 0.65 -4.46 2.01
C MET A 126 0.95 -5.30 0.77
N LEU A 127 2.16 -5.84 0.66
CA LEU A 127 2.53 -6.76 -0.44
C LEU A 127 1.66 -8.02 -0.46
N ALA A 128 1.26 -8.52 0.71
CA ALA A 128 0.41 -9.71 0.85
C ALA A 128 -1.09 -9.43 0.67
N GLU A 129 -1.58 -8.26 1.08
CA GLU A 129 -3.00 -7.90 1.04
C GLU A 129 -3.42 -7.26 -0.30
N LEU A 130 -2.53 -6.51 -0.95
CA LEU A 130 -2.81 -5.78 -2.19
C LEU A 130 -2.30 -6.53 -3.42
N ASP A 131 -2.85 -6.17 -4.58
CA ASP A 131 -2.46 -6.75 -5.87
C ASP A 131 -1.15 -6.13 -6.38
N SER A 132 -0.05 -6.50 -5.71
CA SER A 132 1.32 -6.06 -6.00
C SER A 132 1.86 -6.63 -7.32
N GLY A 133 1.17 -7.61 -7.93
CA GLY A 133 1.60 -8.32 -9.14
C GLY A 133 2.52 -9.50 -8.85
N ILE A 134 3.12 -9.52 -7.65
CA ILE A 134 3.75 -10.70 -7.09
C ILE A 134 2.63 -11.62 -6.64
N GLY A 135 2.68 -12.89 -7.05
CA GLY A 135 1.65 -13.84 -6.67
C GLY A 135 1.50 -13.97 -5.14
N LYS A 136 0.64 -14.88 -4.67
CA LYS A 136 0.45 -15.14 -3.22
C LYS A 136 1.68 -15.80 -2.53
N ALA A 137 2.87 -15.66 -3.11
CA ALA A 137 4.11 -16.17 -2.59
C ALA A 137 4.58 -15.30 -1.42
N LYS A 138 4.22 -15.71 -0.20
CA LYS A 138 4.61 -15.02 1.04
C LYS A 138 6.13 -14.81 1.15
N ALA A 139 6.93 -15.79 0.69
CA ALA A 139 8.38 -15.72 0.74
C ALA A 139 8.97 -14.57 -0.10
N GLU A 140 8.34 -14.25 -1.24
CA GLU A 140 8.79 -13.16 -2.11
C GLU A 140 8.46 -11.80 -1.49
N ALA A 141 7.28 -11.68 -0.87
CA ALA A 141 6.92 -10.49 -0.09
C ALA A 141 7.85 -10.26 1.12
N ASP A 142 8.25 -11.33 1.81
CA ASP A 142 9.22 -11.25 2.91
C ASP A 142 10.58 -10.75 2.41
N TYR A 143 11.07 -11.30 1.30
CA TYR A 143 12.35 -10.92 0.68
C TYR A 143 12.39 -9.43 0.30
N ILE A 144 11.34 -8.93 -0.38
CA ILE A 144 11.27 -7.53 -0.81
C ILE A 144 11.17 -6.57 0.37
N ALA A 145 10.47 -6.97 1.43
CA ALA A 145 10.40 -6.16 2.65
C ALA A 145 11.76 -6.07 3.34
N ASP A 146 12.56 -7.12 3.29
CA ASP A 146 13.92 -7.13 3.85
C ASP A 146 14.87 -6.27 2.99
N ASP A 147 14.78 -6.33 1.66
CA ASP A 147 15.52 -5.43 0.75
C ASP A 147 15.20 -3.96 1.04
N TYR A 148 13.92 -3.63 1.24
CA TYR A 148 13.50 -2.29 1.63
C TYR A 148 14.10 -1.86 2.98
N TYR A 149 14.15 -2.76 3.96
CA TYR A 149 14.78 -2.49 5.26
C TYR A 149 16.27 -2.18 5.11
N TYR A 150 17.01 -2.96 4.33
CA TYR A 150 18.43 -2.71 4.09
C TYR A 150 18.66 -1.40 3.34
N ALA A 151 17.81 -1.06 2.38
CA ALA A 151 17.89 0.20 1.66
C ALA A 151 17.66 1.42 2.58
N LEU A 152 16.73 1.32 3.55
CA LEU A 152 16.54 2.35 4.57
C LEU A 152 17.77 2.48 5.48
N GLN A 153 18.34 1.38 5.97
CA GLN A 153 19.55 1.40 6.80
C GLN A 153 20.73 2.03 6.06
N GLN A 154 20.92 1.66 4.79
CA GLN A 154 21.99 2.21 3.97
C GLN A 154 21.80 3.72 3.74
N SER A 155 20.56 4.18 3.49
CA SER A 155 20.27 5.61 3.37
C SER A 155 20.51 6.36 4.68
N GLN A 156 20.14 5.77 5.82
CA GLN A 156 20.41 6.35 7.14
C GLN A 156 21.90 6.55 7.35
N LYS A 157 22.71 5.52 7.08
CA LYS A 157 24.17 5.60 7.19
C LYS A 157 24.74 6.67 6.28
N ASN A 158 24.28 6.74 5.03
CA ASN A 158 24.69 7.77 4.08
C ASN A 158 24.30 9.18 4.56
N ALA A 159 23.15 9.33 5.23
CA ALA A 159 22.70 10.59 5.80
C ALA A 159 23.58 11.00 7.00
N GLU A 160 23.92 10.05 7.88
CA GLU A 160 24.82 10.25 9.02
C GLU A 160 26.22 10.68 8.58
N ASP A 161 26.76 10.00 7.55
CA ASP A 161 28.05 10.35 6.93
C ASP A 161 28.03 11.77 6.31
N ALA A 162 26.87 12.21 5.83
CA ALA A 162 26.64 13.55 5.32
C ALA A 162 26.30 14.59 6.42
N GLY A 163 26.32 14.19 7.70
CA GLY A 163 26.07 15.07 8.85
C GLY A 163 24.58 15.29 9.17
N TYR A 164 23.66 14.51 8.57
CA TYR A 164 22.24 14.53 8.90
C TYR A 164 21.94 13.46 9.97
N ARG A 165 21.26 13.86 11.06
CA ARG A 165 20.67 12.89 12.00
C ARG A 165 19.26 12.54 11.53
N MET A 166 19.12 11.38 10.90
CA MET A 166 17.82 10.81 10.54
C MET A 166 17.68 9.42 11.17
N THR A 167 16.45 9.02 11.49
CA THR A 167 16.09 7.69 11.96
C THR A 167 14.84 7.26 11.23
N TYR A 168 14.88 6.10 10.57
CA TYR A 168 13.74 5.53 9.86
C TYR A 168 13.08 4.38 10.66
N PRO A 169 11.75 4.21 10.58
CA PRO A 169 10.78 5.10 9.93
C PRO A 169 10.69 6.46 10.64
N LEU A 170 10.32 7.52 9.92
CA LEU A 170 10.12 8.82 10.55
C LEU A 170 8.86 8.69 11.41
N ASP A 171 9.02 8.54 12.74
CA ASP A 171 7.92 8.55 13.69
C ASP A 171 7.25 9.93 13.66
N MET A 172 6.36 10.17 12.70
CA MET A 172 5.58 11.41 12.62
C MET A 172 4.58 11.52 13.78
N TYR A 173 4.31 10.41 14.49
CA TYR A 173 3.55 10.41 15.73
C TYR A 173 4.36 10.84 16.97
N ARG A 174 5.67 11.07 16.84
CA ARG A 174 6.46 11.67 17.93
C ARG A 174 6.46 13.20 17.91
N GLY A 175 5.58 13.79 17.10
CA GLY A 175 5.57 15.21 16.75
C GLY A 175 4.70 16.13 17.60
N GLU A 176 3.70 15.67 18.35
CA GLU A 176 2.75 16.61 18.99
C GLU A 176 2.44 16.38 20.48
N THR A 177 3.00 15.36 21.13
CA THR A 177 3.05 15.29 22.60
C THR A 177 4.45 15.45 23.15
N ARG A 178 5.25 16.30 22.50
CA ARG A 178 6.13 17.19 23.26
C ARG A 178 5.35 18.45 23.67
N GLU A 179 4.13 18.25 24.18
CA GLU A 179 3.73 18.91 25.42
C GLU A 179 4.96 18.84 26.32
N GLU A 180 5.65 19.97 26.49
CA GLU A 180 5.43 20.78 27.68
C GLU A 180 5.18 20.01 29.00
N TYR A 181 5.68 18.77 29.14
CA TYR A 181 6.13 18.27 30.43
C TYR A 181 7.30 19.16 30.78
N GLY A 182 7.01 20.14 31.63
CA GLY A 182 7.93 21.16 32.07
C GLY A 182 9.33 20.60 32.35
N ARG A 183 10.36 21.44 32.42
CA ARG A 183 10.46 22.31 33.60
C ARG A 183 9.52 21.86 34.73
N HIS A 184 9.60 20.60 35.15
CA HIS A 184 9.66 20.34 36.57
C HIS A 184 10.81 21.24 37.03
N PRO A 185 10.54 22.34 37.76
CA PRO A 185 11.61 22.92 38.55
C PRO A 185 12.17 21.74 39.34
N PHE A 186 13.48 21.65 39.28
CA PHE A 186 14.32 20.79 40.07
C PHE A 186 13.94 21.03 41.55
N SER A 187 12.86 20.41 42.03
CA SER A 187 12.55 20.34 43.44
C SER A 187 13.47 19.25 43.96
N GLU A 188 14.70 19.66 44.22
CA GLU A 188 15.59 19.11 45.23
C GLU A 188 14.78 18.64 46.45
N SER A 189 14.36 17.40 46.35
CA SER A 189 13.97 16.55 47.44
C SER A 189 14.53 15.22 46.99
N ARG A 190 15.84 14.97 47.14
CA ARG A 190 16.42 14.72 48.48
C ARG A 190 15.38 14.04 49.37
N ARG A 191 14.73 13.01 48.83
CA ARG A 191 14.33 11.88 49.66
C ARG A 191 15.57 11.03 49.75
N ASP A 192 16.16 11.10 50.93
CA ASP A 192 17.00 10.07 51.50
C ASP A 192 16.46 8.70 51.07
N GLU A 193 17.13 8.05 50.12
CA GLU A 193 17.04 6.61 49.94
C GLU A 193 17.85 6.02 51.09
N PRO A 194 17.22 5.40 52.10
CA PRO A 194 17.97 4.80 53.18
C PRO A 194 18.73 3.57 52.64
N PRO A 195 20.00 3.39 53.01
CA PRO A 195 20.82 2.27 52.55
C PRO A 195 20.49 1.02 53.36
N TYR A 196 19.37 0.37 53.08
CA TYR A 196 19.04 -0.97 53.57
C TYR A 196 18.09 -1.58 52.53
N GLU A 197 18.17 -2.81 52.05
CA GLU A 197 18.78 -4.05 52.50
C GLU A 197 19.28 -4.76 51.23
N ARG A 198 20.57 -4.65 50.94
CA ARG A 198 21.24 -5.47 49.93
C ARG A 198 21.68 -6.78 50.56
N ASP A 199 20.85 -7.44 51.36
CA ASP A 199 21.18 -8.71 52.01
C ASP A 199 19.91 -9.44 52.47
N ARG A 200 19.23 -10.11 51.53
CA ARG A 200 18.40 -11.28 51.87
C ARG A 200 18.78 -12.45 50.97
N TYR A 201 19.89 -13.06 51.36
CA TYR A 201 20.01 -14.50 51.62
C TYR A 201 18.93 -15.37 50.94
N TYR A 202 19.28 -15.99 49.81
CA TYR A 202 18.66 -17.25 49.40
C TYR A 202 19.63 -18.38 49.76
N PRO A 203 19.31 -19.25 50.73
CA PRO A 203 20.06 -20.47 50.94
C PRO A 203 19.77 -21.48 49.80
N PRO A 204 20.71 -22.38 49.50
CA PRO A 204 20.54 -23.37 48.44
C PRO A 204 19.59 -24.48 48.90
N SER A 205 18.53 -24.73 48.15
CA SER A 205 17.76 -25.96 48.28
C SER A 205 18.41 -27.05 47.42
N GLU A 206 19.34 -27.79 48.03
CA GLU A 206 19.64 -29.16 47.62
C GLU A 206 18.46 -30.07 47.98
N ARG A 207 18.02 -30.86 47.00
CA ARG A 207 17.28 -32.15 47.08
C ARG A 207 16.57 -32.36 45.74
N GLY A 208 16.68 -33.47 45.02
CA GLY A 208 17.39 -34.74 45.17
C GLY A 208 17.10 -35.57 43.93
#